data_AF-A0A8T2WAF7-F1
#
_entry.id   AF-A0A8T2WAF7-F1
#
_cell.length_a   1.000
_cell.length_b   1.000
_cell.length_c   1.000
_cell.angle_alpha   90.00
_cell.angle_beta   90.00
_cell.angle_gamma   90.00
#
_symmetry.space_group_name_H-M   'P 1'
#
loop_
_entity.id
_entity.type
_entity.pdbx_description
1 polymer ?
#
loop_
_entity_poly.entity_id
_entity_poly.type
_entity_poly.pdbx_seq_one_letter_code
_entity_poly.pdbx_strand_id
1 'polypeptide(L)'
;MEGGFIIEPDTTIEAAKPSPSRRFDPNEDLIHASSQHFWEQQGSDQISNTGCSLCNSLSYSDEFFKAFKVMLCNQCRRNEKLISKSTAKQTYQLTDGDISKLGSIKRSNPHRKDWQPMRLYLESQVREVAFGKHGGVEGIEARARAVLDAKLQTRLKKRQEEKQKEHQEIERLKRIRKKIEEIEEDVRTAVDDTEEI
;
A
#
# COMPACT_ATOMS: atom_id res chain seq x y z
N MET A 1 -8.32 -41.30 -42.89
CA MET A 1 -7.06 -41.31 -42.13
C MET A 1 -7.36 -40.57 -40.82
N GLU A 2 -8.22 -41.07 -39.95
CA GLU A 2 -8.18 -42.36 -39.26
C GLU A 2 -6.81 -42.66 -38.67
N GLY A 3 -6.76 -42.68 -37.34
CA GLY A 3 -5.59 -42.94 -36.50
C GLY A 3 -5.71 -42.08 -35.25
N GLY A 4 -6.17 -42.54 -34.10
CA GLY A 4 -6.23 -43.93 -33.64
C GLY A 4 -5.89 -43.88 -32.16
N PHE A 5 -6.92 -44.08 -31.36
CA PHE A 5 -6.99 -44.15 -29.90
C PHE A 5 -6.02 -45.18 -29.32
N ILE A 6 -5.28 -44.87 -28.25
CA ILE A 6 -5.00 -45.83 -27.17
C ILE A 6 -4.99 -45.06 -25.84
N ILE A 7 -6.09 -45.17 -25.11
CA ILE A 7 -6.14 -45.04 -23.66
C ILE A 7 -6.11 -46.48 -23.11
N GLU A 8 -5.51 -46.63 -21.93
CA GLU A 8 -5.66 -47.71 -20.93
C GLU A 8 -4.65 -48.88 -21.01
N PRO A 9 -4.36 -49.60 -19.89
CA PRO A 9 -4.97 -49.53 -18.56
C PRO A 9 -4.00 -49.43 -17.36
N ASP A 10 -4.62 -49.02 -16.26
CA ASP A 10 -4.34 -49.33 -14.86
C ASP A 10 -3.45 -50.59 -14.65
N THR A 11 -2.29 -50.41 -14.01
CA THR A 11 -1.50 -51.52 -13.45
C THR A 11 -1.25 -51.24 -11.97
N THR A 12 -2.25 -51.64 -11.19
CA THR A 12 -2.12 -52.37 -9.93
C THR A 12 -0.95 -51.97 -9.03
N ILE A 13 -1.27 -51.19 -8.00
CA ILE A 13 -0.50 -51.12 -6.76
C ILE A 13 -0.49 -52.54 -6.15
N GLU A 14 0.62 -53.26 -6.30
CA GLU A 14 0.84 -54.48 -5.52
C GLU A 14 1.14 -54.08 -4.07
N ALA A 15 0.16 -54.32 -3.20
CA ALA A 15 0.36 -54.30 -1.76
C ALA A 15 1.35 -55.41 -1.39
N ALA A 16 2.59 -55.02 -1.08
CA ALA A 16 3.58 -55.92 -0.50
C ALA A 16 3.05 -56.48 0.83
N LYS A 17 2.93 -57.81 0.90
CA LYS A 17 2.53 -58.55 2.10
C LYS A 17 3.52 -58.24 3.24
N PRO A 18 3.05 -57.99 4.48
CA PRO A 18 3.97 -57.87 5.61
C PRO A 18 4.62 -59.23 5.86
N SER A 19 5.95 -59.27 5.71
CA SER A 19 6.78 -60.42 6.08
C SER A 19 6.99 -60.46 7.61
N PRO A 20 7.25 -61.65 8.18
CA PRO A 20 6.96 -61.95 9.57
C PRO A 20 7.92 -61.26 10.53
N SER A 21 7.38 -60.88 11.70
CA SER A 21 8.04 -60.39 12.92
C SER A 21 9.58 -60.46 12.88
N ARG A 22 10.24 -59.33 12.61
CA ARG A 22 11.67 -59.23 12.87
C ARG A 22 11.88 -59.45 14.37
N ARG A 23 12.67 -60.46 14.72
CA ARG A 23 13.17 -60.62 16.08
C ARG A 23 14.15 -59.46 16.32
N PHE A 24 14.01 -58.82 17.47
CA PHE A 24 14.90 -57.77 17.95
C PHE A 24 16.34 -58.32 17.98
N ASP A 25 17.22 -57.78 17.13
CA ASP A 25 18.65 -58.11 17.13
C ASP A 25 19.41 -56.97 17.84
N PRO A 26 19.92 -57.19 19.06
CA PRO A 26 20.54 -56.13 19.85
C PRO A 26 21.77 -55.49 19.19
N ASN A 27 22.38 -56.14 18.20
CA ASN A 27 23.64 -55.68 17.59
C ASN A 27 23.42 -54.79 16.34
N GLU A 28 22.29 -54.94 15.64
CA GLU A 28 21.97 -54.13 14.46
C GLU A 28 21.37 -52.75 14.85
N ASP A 29 20.61 -52.71 15.95
CA ASP A 29 20.01 -51.47 16.48
C ASP A 29 21.04 -50.55 17.17
N LEU A 30 22.17 -51.10 17.66
CA LEU A 30 23.29 -50.33 18.21
C LEU A 30 24.00 -49.50 17.12
N ILE A 31 24.07 -50.01 15.89
CA ILE A 31 24.67 -49.31 14.75
C ILE A 31 23.72 -48.20 14.25
N HIS A 32 22.40 -48.42 14.28
CA HIS A 32 21.41 -47.37 13.96
C HIS A 32 21.30 -46.27 15.03
N ALA A 33 21.41 -46.61 16.31
CA ALA A 33 21.42 -45.64 17.41
C ALA A 33 22.67 -44.74 17.39
N SER A 34 23.82 -45.29 16.96
CA SER A 34 25.05 -44.50 16.81
C SER A 34 25.07 -43.60 15.57
N SER A 35 24.22 -43.87 14.57
CA SER A 35 24.08 -43.03 13.37
C SER A 35 23.11 -41.86 13.55
N GLN A 36 22.16 -41.97 14.49
CA GLN A 36 21.27 -40.86 14.86
C GLN A 36 21.95 -39.80 15.73
N HIS A 37 23.07 -40.12 16.37
CA HIS A 37 23.81 -39.16 17.20
C HIS A 37 24.89 -38.35 16.43
N PHE A 38 24.91 -38.44 15.09
CA PHE A 38 25.85 -37.71 14.23
C PHE A 38 25.22 -36.52 13.47
N TRP A 39 23.89 -36.50 13.27
CA TRP A 39 23.22 -35.41 12.54
C TRP A 39 22.58 -34.33 13.42
N GLU A 40 22.84 -34.36 14.73
CA GLU A 40 22.33 -33.40 15.72
C GLU A 40 23.42 -32.40 16.18
N GLN A 41 24.36 -32.04 15.30
CA GLN A 41 25.39 -31.01 15.55
C GLN A 41 25.66 -30.15 14.30
N GLN A 42 24.61 -29.66 13.66
CA GLN A 42 24.70 -28.52 12.73
C GLN A 42 23.58 -27.53 13.07
N GLY A 43 23.56 -27.11 14.33
CA GLY A 43 22.89 -25.89 14.75
C GLY A 43 23.75 -24.70 14.39
N SER A 44 23.14 -23.73 13.71
CA SER A 44 23.61 -22.39 13.39
C SER A 44 24.65 -22.23 12.27
N ASP A 45 24.18 -22.28 11.02
CA ASP A 45 24.61 -21.27 10.04
C ASP A 45 23.99 -19.90 10.40
N GLN A 46 24.29 -19.41 11.62
CA GLN A 46 24.21 -17.98 11.86
C GLN A 46 25.50 -17.42 11.30
N ILE A 47 25.47 -17.03 10.02
CA ILE A 47 26.35 -15.96 9.55
C ILE A 47 25.93 -14.74 10.38
N SER A 48 26.50 -14.61 11.57
CA SER A 48 26.49 -13.38 12.33
C SER A 48 27.21 -12.39 11.44
N ASN A 49 26.47 -11.66 10.63
CA ASN A 49 27.02 -10.55 9.89
C ASN A 49 27.35 -9.48 10.94
N THR A 50 28.49 -9.60 11.61
CA THR A 50 28.87 -8.80 12.79
C THR A 50 29.26 -7.37 12.38
N GLY A 51 28.69 -6.85 11.30
CA GLY A 51 29.15 -5.65 10.63
C GLY A 51 28.14 -5.08 9.63
N CYS A 52 28.61 -4.08 8.89
CA CYS A 52 27.83 -3.37 7.89
C CYS A 52 27.47 -4.30 6.72
N SER A 53 26.22 -4.22 6.23
CA SER A 53 25.75 -5.00 5.08
C SER A 53 26.26 -4.49 3.73
N LEU A 54 26.84 -3.29 3.67
CA LEU A 54 27.32 -2.66 2.44
C LEU A 54 28.85 -2.58 2.32
N CYS A 55 29.58 -2.79 3.43
CA CYS A 55 31.04 -2.67 3.43
C CYS A 55 31.65 -3.58 4.52
N ASN A 56 32.97 -3.75 4.50
CA ASN A 56 33.68 -4.62 5.44
C ASN A 56 33.87 -4.03 6.86
N SER A 57 33.08 -3.02 7.26
CA SER A 57 33.17 -2.44 8.59
C SER A 57 32.52 -3.36 9.62
N LEU A 58 33.22 -3.66 10.71
CA LEU A 58 32.69 -4.41 11.85
C LEU A 58 31.76 -3.58 12.76
N SER A 59 31.49 -2.32 12.38
CA SER A 59 30.58 -1.43 13.12
C SER A 59 29.25 -1.27 12.38
N TYR A 60 28.16 -1.20 13.14
CA TYR A 60 26.84 -0.87 12.61
C TYR A 60 26.09 0.08 13.54
N SER A 61 25.05 0.72 13.03
CA SER A 61 24.18 1.62 13.78
C SER A 61 23.02 0.84 14.41
N ASP A 62 23.02 0.76 15.75
CA ASP A 62 21.93 0.18 16.53
C ASP A 62 20.56 0.79 16.22
N GLU A 63 20.52 2.10 15.95
CA GLU A 63 19.28 2.80 15.63
C GLU A 63 18.68 2.29 14.31
N PHE A 64 19.49 2.17 13.27
CA PHE A 64 19.05 1.63 11.97
C PHE A 64 18.68 0.16 12.07
N PHE A 65 19.43 -0.62 12.85
CA PHE A 65 19.11 -2.03 13.07
C PHE A 65 17.78 -2.19 13.82
N LYS A 66 17.56 -1.45 14.91
CA LYS A 66 16.31 -1.50 15.67
C LYS A 66 15.11 -1.03 14.84
N ALA A 67 15.27 0.05 14.08
CA ALA A 67 14.19 0.65 13.30
C ALA A 67 13.89 -0.16 12.03
N PHE A 68 14.89 -0.45 11.20
CA PHE A 68 14.71 -0.98 9.83
C PHE A 68 15.17 -2.42 9.66
N LYS A 69 15.81 -3.02 10.68
CA LYS A 69 16.43 -4.36 10.59
C LYS A 69 17.57 -4.43 9.57
N VAL A 70 18.26 -3.32 9.32
CA VAL A 70 19.43 -3.22 8.44
C VAL A 70 20.66 -2.84 9.24
N MET A 71 21.77 -3.57 9.05
CA MET A 71 23.04 -3.26 9.71
C MET A 71 23.90 -2.36 8.82
N LEU A 72 23.94 -1.06 9.12
CA LEU A 72 24.73 -0.09 8.37
C LEU A 72 25.71 0.65 9.27
N CYS A 73 26.98 0.74 8.87
CA CYS A 73 27.95 1.59 9.56
C CYS A 73 27.60 3.08 9.41
N ASN A 74 28.23 3.93 10.22
CA ASN A 74 28.00 5.37 10.21
C ASN A 74 28.32 6.07 8.89
N GLN A 75 29.13 5.46 8.03
CA GLN A 75 29.47 6.00 6.72
C GLN A 75 28.44 5.57 5.67
N CYS A 76 28.15 4.28 5.57
CA CYS A 76 27.18 3.74 4.62
C CYS A 76 25.76 4.27 4.86
N ARG A 77 25.34 4.44 6.12
CA ARG A 77 23.99 4.98 6.42
C ARG A 77 23.78 6.43 5.97
N ARG A 78 24.85 7.20 5.67
CA ARG A 78 24.71 8.57 5.14
C ARG A 78 24.29 8.58 3.67
N ASN A 79 24.55 7.49 2.96
CA ASN A 79 24.14 7.33 1.57
C ASN A 79 22.66 6.93 1.46
N GLU A 80 22.10 6.39 2.54
CA GLU A 80 20.68 6.06 2.64
C GLU A 80 19.84 7.29 2.95
N LYS A 81 18.73 7.42 2.24
CA LYS A 81 17.78 8.52 2.41
C LYS A 81 16.66 8.12 3.35
N LEU A 82 16.38 8.99 4.31
CA LEU A 82 15.21 8.89 5.17
C LEU A 82 14.14 9.87 4.71
N ILE A 83 12.93 9.39 4.48
CA ILE A 83 11.81 10.19 4.01
C ILE A 83 10.68 10.24 5.04
N SER A 84 9.92 11.32 5.04
CA SER A 84 8.79 11.48 5.95
C SER A 84 7.59 10.63 5.51
N LYS A 85 6.65 10.39 6.43
CA LYS A 85 5.39 9.69 6.12
C LYS A 85 4.63 10.34 4.96
N SER A 86 4.54 11.67 4.93
CA SER A 86 3.84 12.40 3.86
C SER A 86 4.54 12.26 2.52
N THR A 87 5.88 12.33 2.50
CA THR A 87 6.69 12.09 1.30
C THR A 87 6.45 10.69 0.75
N ALA A 88 6.48 9.66 1.60
CA ALA A 88 6.19 8.28 1.19
C ALA A 88 4.80 8.13 0.53
N LYS A 89 3.76 8.73 1.12
CA LYS A 89 2.40 8.70 0.54
C LYS A 89 2.32 9.40 -0.82
N GLN A 90 2.95 10.56 -0.94
CA GLN A 90 2.84 11.39 -2.15
C GLN A 90 3.68 10.86 -3.30
N THR A 91 4.94 10.48 -3.05
CA THR A 91 5.87 10.03 -4.08
C THR A 91 5.58 8.59 -4.50
N TYR A 92 5.34 7.70 -3.54
CA TYR A 92 5.20 6.27 -3.79
C TYR A 92 3.74 5.78 -3.82
N GLN A 93 2.78 6.71 -3.75
CA GLN A 93 1.33 6.42 -3.79
C GLN A 93 0.90 5.33 -2.79
N LEU A 94 1.52 5.31 -1.61
CA LEU A 94 1.23 4.34 -0.56
C LEU A 94 0.15 4.84 0.40
N THR A 95 -0.56 3.89 1.00
CA THR A 95 -1.55 4.18 2.06
C THR A 95 -0.88 4.21 3.43
N ASP A 96 -1.59 4.76 4.43
CA ASP A 96 -1.11 4.75 5.81
C ASP A 96 -0.92 3.33 6.34
N GLY A 97 -1.75 2.38 5.92
CA GLY A 97 -1.65 0.97 6.30
C GLY A 97 -0.38 0.31 5.78
N ASP A 98 0.01 0.57 4.54
CA ASP A 98 1.24 0.03 3.96
C ASP A 98 2.47 0.56 4.70
N ILE A 99 2.50 1.87 4.95
CA ILE A 99 3.63 2.54 5.60
C ILE A 99 3.75 2.15 7.07
N SER A 100 2.62 1.91 7.75
CA SER A 100 2.63 1.55 9.19
C SER A 100 3.31 0.21 9.49
N LYS A 101 3.41 -0.67 8.49
CA LYS A 101 4.10 -1.96 8.59
C LYS A 101 5.62 -1.83 8.50
N LEU A 102 6.12 -0.68 8.07
CA LEU A 102 7.55 -0.42 7.90
C LEU A 102 8.17 0.09 9.21
N GLY A 103 9.46 -0.23 9.35
CA GLY A 103 10.33 0.37 10.34
C GLY A 103 10.35 1.90 10.29
N SER A 104 10.41 2.56 11.44
CA SER A 104 10.53 4.03 11.48
C SER A 104 11.40 4.54 12.61
N ILE A 105 12.09 5.65 12.33
CA ILE A 105 12.84 6.43 13.32
C ILE A 105 12.00 7.65 13.70
N LYS A 106 11.87 7.93 15.01
CA LYS A 106 11.21 9.13 15.52
C LYS A 106 12.22 10.27 15.69
N ARG A 107 11.83 11.47 15.27
CA ARG A 107 12.59 12.72 15.47
C ARG A 107 11.65 13.81 15.98
N SER A 108 12.20 14.80 16.68
CA SER A 108 11.44 16.01 17.06
C SER A 108 10.84 16.64 15.80
N ASN A 109 9.60 17.09 15.90
CA ASN A 109 8.94 17.72 14.77
C ASN A 109 9.64 19.05 14.43
N PRO A 110 10.07 19.26 13.17
CA PRO A 110 10.84 20.44 12.78
C PRO A 110 10.08 21.76 12.91
N HIS A 111 8.74 21.72 12.92
CA HIS A 111 7.92 22.92 13.06
C HIS A 111 7.75 23.36 14.52
N ARG A 112 7.41 22.43 15.42
CA ARG A 112 7.30 22.68 16.87
C ARG A 112 7.66 21.43 17.65
N LYS A 113 8.49 21.56 18.68
CA LYS A 113 8.93 20.42 19.52
C LYS A 113 7.78 19.75 20.28
N ASP A 114 6.75 20.50 20.65
CA ASP A 114 5.59 20.00 21.40
C ASP A 114 4.60 19.20 20.52
N TRP A 115 4.78 19.23 19.20
CA TRP A 115 3.93 18.46 18.29
C TRP A 115 4.34 16.99 18.27
N GLN A 116 3.43 16.17 17.76
CA GLN A 116 3.68 14.74 17.52
C GLN A 116 5.02 14.56 16.76
N PRO A 117 5.95 13.72 17.27
CA PRO A 117 7.24 13.49 16.66
C PRO A 117 7.11 13.04 15.20
N MET A 118 8.00 13.55 14.35
CA MET A 118 8.06 13.14 12.95
C MET A 118 8.59 11.70 12.86
N ARG A 119 7.96 10.91 12.00
CA ARG A 119 8.41 9.56 11.64
C ARG A 119 9.14 9.58 10.31
N LEU A 120 10.33 9.03 10.32
CA LEU A 120 11.21 8.88 9.17
C LEU A 120 11.30 7.39 8.79
N TYR A 121 11.19 7.12 7.50
CA TYR A 121 11.21 5.79 6.90
C TYR A 121 12.40 5.68 5.96
N LEU A 122 12.98 4.50 5.85
CA LEU A 122 14.06 4.22 4.92
C LEU A 122 13.50 4.17 3.49
N GLU A 123 13.98 5.04 2.61
CA GLU A 123 13.43 5.20 1.27
C GLU A 123 13.47 3.91 0.44
N SER A 124 14.54 3.12 0.56
CA SER A 124 14.70 1.84 -0.14
C SER A 124 13.59 0.83 0.21
N GLN A 125 13.25 0.69 1.50
CA GLN A 125 12.15 -0.16 1.95
C GLN A 125 10.78 0.34 1.49
N VAL A 126 10.58 1.66 1.52
CA VAL A 126 9.34 2.28 1.01
C VAL A 126 9.17 1.99 -0.48
N ARG A 127 10.26 2.14 -1.26
CA ARG A 127 10.29 1.85 -2.69
C ARG A 127 9.96 0.40 -2.98
N GLU A 128 10.55 -0.54 -2.24
CA GLU A 128 10.29 -1.98 -2.40
C GLU A 128 8.81 -2.32 -2.21
N VAL A 129 8.19 -1.82 -1.13
CA VAL A 129 6.75 -2.00 -0.88
C VAL A 129 5.91 -1.38 -1.99
N ALA A 130 6.28 -0.20 -2.46
CA ALA A 130 5.57 0.47 -3.55
C ALA A 130 5.69 -0.28 -4.87
N PHE A 131 6.87 -0.83 -5.17
CA PHE A 131 7.09 -1.62 -6.37
C PHE A 131 6.29 -2.92 -6.33
N GLY A 132 6.28 -3.62 -5.20
CA GLY A 132 5.44 -4.82 -5.02
C GLY A 132 3.94 -4.52 -5.11
N LYS A 133 3.51 -3.34 -4.64
CA LYS A 133 2.08 -2.95 -4.66
C LYS A 133 1.59 -2.50 -6.03
N HIS A 134 2.39 -1.70 -6.73
CA HIS A 134 1.96 -1.03 -7.96
C HIS A 134 2.54 -1.69 -9.22
N GLY A 135 3.47 -2.62 -9.11
CA GLY A 135 4.13 -3.24 -10.28
C GLY A 135 5.28 -2.39 -10.83
N GLY A 136 6.06 -1.77 -9.93
CA GLY A 136 7.21 -0.95 -10.29
C GLY A 136 6.89 0.53 -10.55
N VAL A 137 7.79 1.21 -11.26
CA VAL A 137 7.74 2.67 -11.48
C VAL A 137 6.54 3.07 -12.33
N GLU A 138 6.29 2.36 -13.43
CA GLU A 138 5.18 2.67 -14.34
C GLU A 138 3.82 2.60 -13.64
N GLY A 139 3.65 1.63 -12.75
CA GLY A 139 2.44 1.49 -11.95
C GLY A 139 2.24 2.62 -10.95
N ILE A 140 3.32 3.08 -10.30
CA ILE A 140 3.27 4.25 -9.41
C ILE A 140 2.85 5.50 -10.20
N GLU A 141 3.43 5.72 -11.38
CA GLU A 141 3.10 6.84 -12.25
C GLU A 141 1.67 6.77 -12.78
N ALA A 142 1.21 5.59 -13.21
CA ALA A 142 -0.17 5.37 -13.61
C ALA A 142 -1.14 5.68 -12.46
N ARG A 143 -0.82 5.23 -11.24
CA ARG A 143 -1.61 5.54 -10.05
C ARG A 143 -1.63 7.02 -9.74
N ALA A 144 -0.48 7.70 -9.82
CA ALA A 144 -0.38 9.13 -9.59
C ALA A 144 -1.23 9.93 -10.59
N ARG A 145 -1.17 9.57 -11.88
CA ARG A 145 -2.02 10.15 -12.93
C ARG A 145 -3.50 9.96 -12.63
N ALA A 146 -3.92 8.73 -12.32
CA ALA A 146 -5.32 8.44 -11.98
C ALA A 146 -5.83 9.26 -10.78
N VAL A 147 -4.98 9.46 -9.75
CA VAL A 147 -5.32 10.29 -8.59
C VAL A 147 -5.47 11.77 -8.97
N LEU A 148 -4.61 12.29 -9.84
CA LEU A 148 -4.69 13.67 -10.33
C LEU A 148 -5.95 13.88 -11.19
N ASP A 149 -6.24 12.95 -12.09
CA ASP A 149 -7.41 13.00 -12.96
C ASP A 149 -8.70 12.97 -12.13
N ALA A 150 -8.81 12.06 -11.16
CA ALA A 150 -9.97 11.99 -10.26
C ALA A 150 -10.19 13.30 -9.49
N LYS A 151 -9.12 13.95 -9.02
CA LYS A 151 -9.19 15.26 -8.36
C LYS A 151 -9.65 16.35 -9.32
N LEU A 152 -9.15 16.34 -10.55
CA LEU A 152 -9.56 17.30 -11.58
C LEU A 152 -11.04 17.14 -11.92
N GLN A 153 -11.49 15.92 -12.18
CA GLN A 153 -12.90 15.62 -12.49
C GLN A 153 -13.83 16.05 -11.36
N THR A 154 -13.46 15.78 -10.11
CA THR A 154 -14.25 16.23 -8.95
C THR A 154 -14.36 17.75 -8.87
N ARG A 155 -13.26 18.47 -9.15
CA ARG A 155 -13.26 19.96 -9.18
C ARG A 155 -14.10 20.50 -10.32
N LEU A 156 -14.02 19.89 -11.51
CA LEU A 156 -14.81 20.29 -12.68
C LEU A 156 -16.30 20.07 -12.44
N LYS A 157 -16.68 18.90 -11.92
CA LYS A 157 -18.06 18.58 -11.57
C LYS A 157 -18.63 19.59 -10.55
N LYS A 158 -17.90 19.87 -9.48
CA LYS A 158 -18.32 20.86 -8.48
C LYS A 158 -18.55 22.25 -9.10
N ARG A 159 -17.64 22.69 -9.97
CA ARG A 159 -17.76 23.96 -10.69
C ARG A 159 -18.97 23.98 -11.63
N GLN A 160 -19.29 22.88 -12.29
CA GLN A 160 -20.47 22.76 -13.14
C GLN A 160 -21.76 22.84 -12.32
N GLU A 161 -21.83 22.14 -11.18
CA GLU A 161 -22.98 22.19 -10.27
C GLU A 161 -23.21 23.60 -9.71
N GLU A 162 -22.15 24.33 -9.35
CA GLU A 162 -22.23 25.73 -8.91
C GLU A 162 -22.80 26.63 -10.01
N LYS A 163 -22.32 26.50 -11.24
CA LYS A 163 -22.84 27.26 -12.40
C LYS A 163 -24.31 26.95 -12.70
N GLN A 164 -24.71 25.69 -12.58
CA GLN A 164 -26.10 25.28 -12.80
C GLN A 164 -27.02 25.89 -11.74
N LYS A 165 -26.61 25.90 -10.46
CA LYS A 165 -27.37 26.54 -9.38
C LYS A 165 -27.50 28.04 -9.59
N GLU A 166 -26.42 28.71 -9.98
CA GLU A 166 -26.42 30.13 -10.31
C GLU A 166 -27.40 30.44 -11.46
N HIS A 167 -27.35 29.66 -12.54
CA HIS A 167 -28.27 29.81 -13.67
C HIS A 167 -29.73 29.60 -13.26
N GLN A 168 -30.02 28.57 -12.46
CA GLN A 168 -31.37 28.31 -11.95
C GLN A 168 -31.90 29.45 -11.08
N GLU A 169 -31.05 30.06 -10.25
CA GLU A 169 -31.42 31.20 -9.42
C GLU A 169 -31.69 32.45 -10.27
N ILE A 170 -30.84 32.73 -11.28
CA ILE A 170 -31.09 33.81 -12.24
C ILE A 170 -32.44 33.63 -12.93
N GLU A 171 -32.76 32.43 -13.42
CA GLU A 171 -34.04 32.15 -14.07
C GLU A 171 -35.24 32.22 -13.11
N ARG A 172 -35.04 31.87 -11.83
CA ARG A 172 -36.06 32.06 -10.78
C ARG A 172 -36.32 33.54 -10.53
N LEU A 173 -35.27 34.34 -10.36
CA LEU A 173 -35.38 35.78 -10.14
C LEU A 173 -36.04 36.50 -11.32
N LYS A 174 -35.73 36.12 -12.56
CA LYS A 174 -36.42 36.63 -13.76
C LYS A 174 -37.93 36.35 -13.72
N ARG A 175 -38.34 35.13 -13.36
CA ARG A 175 -39.76 34.77 -13.24
C ARG A 175 -40.47 35.56 -12.15
N ILE A 176 -39.82 35.77 -11.01
CA ILE A 176 -40.38 36.58 -9.91
C ILE A 176 -40.52 38.03 -10.36
N ARG A 177 -39.50 38.60 -11.00
CA ARG A 177 -39.56 39.97 -11.55
C ARG A 177 -40.73 40.14 -12.51
N LYS A 178 -40.91 39.21 -13.45
CA LYS A 178 -42.02 39.27 -14.41
C LYS A 178 -43.39 39.27 -13.71
N LYS A 179 -43.56 38.45 -12.67
CA LYS A 179 -44.80 38.44 -11.88
C LYS A 179 -45.05 39.74 -11.13
N ILE A 180 -43.99 40.37 -10.63
CA ILE A 180 -44.10 41.68 -9.97
C ILE A 180 -44.55 42.73 -10.99
N GLU A 181 -43.94 42.75 -12.19
CA GLU A 181 -44.34 43.65 -13.29
C GLU A 181 -45.81 43.44 -13.70
N GLU A 182 -46.25 42.18 -13.82
CA GLU A 182 -47.66 41.84 -14.12
C GLU A 182 -48.62 42.36 -13.01
N ILE A 183 -48.28 42.16 -11.72
CA ILE A 183 -49.09 42.67 -10.60
C ILE A 183 -49.11 44.20 -10.55
N GLU A 184 -47.99 44.86 -10.82
CA GLU A 184 -47.91 46.32 -10.86
C GLU A 184 -48.78 46.92 -11.97
N GLU A 185 -48.90 46.23 -13.11
CA GLU A 185 -49.79 46.60 -14.21
C GLU A 185 -51.26 46.41 -13.84
N ASP A 186 -51.62 45.27 -13.24
CA ASP A 186 -52.99 44.98 -12.77
C ASP A 186 -53.45 45.97 -11.68
N VAL A 187 -52.56 46.37 -10.76
CA VAL A 187 -52.88 47.37 -9.74
C VAL A 187 -53.08 48.75 -10.38
N ARG A 188 -52.29 49.11 -11.40
CA ARG A 188 -52.42 50.39 -12.09
C ARG A 188 -53.77 50.51 -12.80
N THR A 189 -54.14 49.50 -13.59
CA THR A 189 -55.41 49.50 -14.33
C THR A 189 -56.61 49.55 -13.39
N ALA A 190 -56.57 48.84 -12.27
CA ALA A 190 -57.63 48.87 -11.26
C ALA A 190 -57.82 50.24 -10.60
N VAL A 191 -56.77 51.05 -10.46
CA VAL A 191 -56.88 52.43 -9.96
C VAL A 191 -57.48 53.35 -11.02
N ASP A 192 -57.03 53.24 -12.27
CA ASP A 192 -57.54 54.04 -13.39
C ASP A 192 -59.06 53.81 -13.60
N ASP A 193 -59.53 52.55 -13.52
CA ASP A 193 -60.96 52.19 -13.65
C ASP A 193 -61.84 52.80 -12.53
N THR A 194 -61.25 53.17 -11.38
CA THR A 194 -62.01 53.75 -10.25
C THR A 194 -62.15 55.27 -10.32
N GLU A 195 -61.40 55.96 -11.18
CA GLU A 195 -61.46 57.42 -11.35
C GLU A 195 -62.46 57.89 -12.43
N GLU A 196 -63.02 56.98 -13.24
CA GLU A 196 -63.99 57.31 -14.31
C GLU A 196 -65.49 57.22 -13.90
N ILE A 197 -65.82 57.11 -12.60
CA ILE A 197 -67.22 57.08 -12.08
C ILE A 197 -67.53 58.34 -11.26
#